data_AF-A0A963DC27-F1
#
_entry.id   AF-A0A963DC27-F1
#
_cell.length_a   1.000
_cell.length_b   1.000
_cell.length_c   1.000
_cell.angle_alpha   90.00
_cell.angle_beta   90.00
_cell.angle_gamma   90.00
#
_symmetry.space_group_name_H-M   'P 1'
#
loop_
_entity.id
_entity.type
_entity.pdbx_description
1 polymer ?
#
loop_
_entity_poly.entity_id
_entity_poly.type
_entity_poly.pdbx_seq_one_letter_code
_entity_poly.pdbx_strand_id
1 'polypeptide(L)'
;MNSPKLLPWYARKAGVSLDRAEALWRKAVREATAETGWVGTPEYWGAAEERFRTLLEQERASLCAPRVTTLLRTQNRLWSLPFHAMEDVALASVRNWQQFLRNGRRAA
;
A
#
# COMPACT_ATOMS: atom_id res chain seq x y z
N MET A 1 -12.75 19.32 21.79
CA MET A 1 -11.39 19.92 21.92
C MET A 1 -11.19 20.86 20.76
N ASN A 2 -10.58 22.02 21.00
CA ASN A 2 -10.35 23.02 19.96
C ASN A 2 -9.38 22.48 18.91
N SER A 3 -9.83 22.46 17.66
CA SER A 3 -8.98 22.18 16.50
C SER A 3 -7.97 23.31 16.32
N PRO A 4 -6.71 23.03 15.97
CA PRO A 4 -5.74 24.08 15.70
C PRO A 4 -6.21 24.92 14.52
N LYS A 5 -6.05 26.26 14.60
CA LYS A 5 -6.42 27.19 13.51
C LYS A 5 -5.73 26.87 12.17
N LEU A 6 -4.61 26.15 12.23
CA LEU A 6 -3.82 25.72 11.07
C LEU A 6 -4.35 24.43 10.41
N LEU A 7 -5.36 23.77 10.99
CA LEU A 7 -5.91 22.51 10.48
C LEU A 7 -6.40 22.59 9.02
N PRO A 8 -7.10 23.66 8.58
CA PRO A 8 -7.49 23.79 7.18
C PRO A 8 -6.29 23.86 6.22
N TRP A 9 -5.18 24.47 6.65
CA TRP A 9 -3.95 24.52 5.86
C TRP A 9 -3.32 23.13 5.72
N TYR A 10 -3.25 22.37 6.83
CA TYR A 10 -2.77 20.99 6.80
C TYR A 10 -3.64 20.08 5.91
N ALA A 11 -4.97 20.22 5.97
CA ALA A 11 -5.89 19.46 5.12
C ALA A 11 -5.63 19.71 3.64
N ARG A 12 -5.50 20.98 3.23
CA ARG A 12 -5.17 21.36 1.83
C ARG A 12 -3.80 20.85 1.41
N LYS A 13 -2.79 20.95 2.27
CA LYS A 13 -1.43 20.49 1.98
C LYS A 13 -1.35 18.97 1.76
N ALA A 14 -2.16 18.20 2.50
CA ALA A 14 -2.22 16.75 2.39
C ALA A 14 -3.24 16.23 1.36
N GLY A 15 -4.08 17.09 0.80
CA GLY A 15 -5.11 16.71 -0.18
C GLY A 15 -6.28 15.92 0.43
N VAL A 16 -6.51 16.06 1.74
CA VAL A 16 -7.59 15.39 2.47
C VAL A 16 -8.75 16.35 2.76
N SER A 17 -9.96 15.80 2.89
CA SER A 17 -11.12 16.60 3.30
C SER A 17 -10.94 17.13 4.74
N LEU A 18 -11.56 18.27 5.02
CA LEU A 18 -11.50 18.91 6.34
C LEU A 18 -12.03 18.00 7.46
N ASP A 19 -13.14 17.30 7.21
CA ASP A 19 -13.72 16.33 8.14
C ASP A 19 -12.73 15.19 8.47
N ARG A 20 -12.02 14.70 7.45
CA ARG A 20 -11.00 13.65 7.63
C ARG A 20 -9.81 14.15 8.44
N ALA A 21 -9.35 15.36 8.17
CA ALA A 21 -8.27 15.98 8.94
C ALA A 21 -8.68 16.20 10.42
N GLU A 22 -9.93 16.58 10.69
CA GLU A 22 -10.43 16.66 12.07
C GLU A 22 -10.50 15.30 12.76
N ALA A 23 -10.94 14.26 12.06
CA ALA A 23 -10.96 12.90 12.60
C ALA A 23 -9.54 12.41 12.94
N LEU A 24 -8.56 12.67 12.07
CA LEU A 24 -7.15 12.36 12.31
C LEU A 24 -6.58 13.16 13.48
N TRP A 25 -6.95 14.43 13.61
CA TRP A 25 -6.57 15.25 14.75
C TRP A 25 -7.10 14.69 16.07
N ARG A 26 -8.40 14.34 16.13
CA ARG A 26 -8.99 13.69 17.32
C ARG A 26 -8.28 12.38 17.66
N LYS A 27 -7.86 11.61 16.65
CA LYS A 27 -7.09 10.38 16.86
C LYS A 27 -5.71 10.66 17.44
N ALA A 28 -4.95 11.59 16.85
CA ALA A 28 -3.63 11.98 17.32
C ALA A 28 -3.65 12.46 18.78
N VAL A 29 -4.64 13.28 19.13
CA VAL A 29 -4.86 13.78 20.49
C VAL A 29 -5.12 12.64 21.48
N ARG A 30 -5.92 11.63 21.11
CA ARG A 30 -6.19 10.46 21.96
C ARG A 30 -4.95 9.59 22.15
N GLU A 31 -4.15 9.41 21.10
CA GLU A 31 -2.90 8.66 21.17
C GLU A 31 -1.87 9.38 22.05
N ALA A 32 -1.72 10.71 21.89
CA ALA A 32 -0.87 11.51 22.77
C ALA A 32 -1.34 11.47 24.23
N THR A 33 -2.65 11.47 24.48
CA THR A 33 -3.18 11.35 25.86
C THR A 33 -2.86 9.99 26.47
N ALA A 34 -2.86 8.92 25.68
CA ALA A 34 -2.47 7.59 26.15
C ALA A 34 -0.96 7.49 26.47
N GLU A 35 -0.12 8.21 25.72
CA GLU A 35 1.34 8.20 25.92
C GLU A 35 1.77 9.10 27.09
N THR A 36 1.24 10.32 27.19
CA THR A 36 1.71 11.32 28.18
C THR A 36 0.89 11.31 29.48
N GLY A 37 -0.35 10.79 29.47
CA GLY A 37 -1.23 10.71 30.63
C GLY A 37 -1.79 12.06 31.15
N TRP A 38 -1.17 13.20 30.79
CA TRP A 38 -1.58 14.54 31.21
C TRP A 38 -1.76 15.48 30.02
N VAL A 39 -2.88 16.20 29.98
CA VAL A 39 -3.21 17.18 28.94
C VAL A 39 -2.79 18.56 29.42
N GLY A 40 -1.78 19.17 28.79
CA GLY A 40 -1.43 20.57 29.03
C GLY A 40 0.07 20.91 29.02
N THR A 41 0.96 19.93 29.09
CA THR A 41 2.41 20.16 28.98
C THR A 41 2.78 20.48 27.52
N PRO A 42 3.79 21.33 27.24
CA PRO A 42 4.25 21.58 25.87
C PRO A 42 4.64 20.30 25.12
N GLU A 43 5.16 19.30 25.84
CA GLU A 43 5.54 17.99 25.33
C GLU A 43 4.33 17.21 24.81
N TYR A 44 3.18 17.33 25.47
CA TYR A 44 1.92 16.72 25.04
C TYR A 44 1.48 17.28 23.68
N TRP A 45 1.52 18.60 23.52
CA TRP A 45 1.13 19.24 22.26
C TRP A 45 2.13 18.94 21.14
N GLY A 46 3.42 18.87 21.46
CA GLY A 46 4.45 18.40 20.53
C GLY A 46 4.21 16.97 20.04
N ALA A 47 3.93 16.04 20.97
CA ALA A 47 3.62 14.65 20.65
C ALA A 47 2.34 14.52 19.80
N ALA A 48 1.28 15.27 20.13
CA ALA A 48 0.05 15.30 19.35
C ALA A 48 0.27 15.82 17.92
N GLU A 49 1.08 16.87 17.74
CA GLU A 49 1.42 17.41 16.42
C GLU A 49 2.29 16.46 15.59
N GLU A 50 3.27 15.79 16.21
CA GLU A 50 4.08 14.77 15.55
C GLU A 50 3.22 13.60 15.10
N ARG A 51 2.34 13.11 15.97
CA ARG A 51 1.43 12.00 15.66
C ARG A 51 0.44 12.37 14.55
N PHE A 52 -0.07 13.59 14.58
CA PHE A 52 -0.94 14.11 13.53
C PHE A 52 -0.24 14.17 12.17
N ARG A 53 1.01 14.63 12.12
CA ARG A 53 1.81 14.64 10.87
C ARG A 53 2.04 13.23 10.33
N THR A 54 2.39 12.28 11.19
CA THR A 54 2.56 10.87 10.82
C THR A 54 1.27 10.27 10.24
N LEU A 55 0.11 10.55 10.85
CA LEU A 55 -1.19 10.10 10.35
C LEU A 55 -1.53 10.73 8.99
N LEU A 56 -1.19 12.01 8.78
CA LEU A 56 -1.38 12.68 7.49
C LEU A 56 -0.48 12.11 6.39
N GLU A 57 0.77 11.78 6.71
CA GLU A 57 1.68 11.14 5.76
C GLU A 57 1.21 9.74 5.37
N GLN A 58 0.70 8.97 6.33
CA GLN A 58 0.09 7.66 6.07
C GLN A 58 -1.14 7.78 5.16
N GLU A 59 -2.01 8.77 5.41
CA GLU A 59 -3.19 8.99 4.57
C GLU A 59 -2.80 9.49 3.17
N ARG A 60 -1.79 10.37 3.07
CA ARG A 60 -1.24 10.79 1.77
C ARG A 60 -0.64 9.62 1.01
N ALA A 61 0.11 8.75 1.67
CA ALA A 61 0.68 7.56 1.06
C ALA A 61 -0.42 6.60 0.58
N SER A 62 -1.52 6.47 1.33
CA SER A 62 -2.66 5.63 0.94
C SER A 62 -3.47 6.21 -0.23
N LEU A 63 -3.47 7.54 -0.40
CA LEU A 63 -4.09 8.23 -1.54
C LEU A 63 -3.23 8.17 -2.81
N CYS A 64 -1.90 8.37 -2.68
CA CYS A 64 -0.97 8.36 -3.81
C CYS A 64 -0.62 6.94 -4.29
N ALA A 65 -0.63 5.97 -3.39
CA ALA A 65 -0.69 4.56 -3.71
C ALA A 65 -2.08 4.09 -3.29
N PRO A 66 -3.14 4.42 -4.06
CA PRO A 66 -4.47 3.85 -3.79
C PRO A 66 -4.20 2.38 -3.66
N ARG A 67 -4.59 1.80 -2.51
CA ARG A 67 -4.27 0.42 -2.14
C ARG A 67 -4.87 -0.46 -3.23
N VAL A 68 -4.16 -0.62 -4.35
CA VAL A 68 -4.49 -1.49 -5.48
C VAL A 68 -4.58 -2.80 -4.76
N THR A 69 -5.82 -3.21 -4.54
CA THR A 69 -6.14 -4.20 -3.54
C THR A 69 -5.21 -5.37 -3.80
N THR A 70 -4.73 -6.04 -2.76
CA THR A 70 -3.87 -7.21 -2.94
C THR A 70 -4.49 -8.16 -3.99
N LEU A 71 -5.83 -8.16 -4.05
CA LEU A 71 -6.70 -8.71 -5.09
C LEU A 71 -6.45 -8.22 -6.53
N LEU A 72 -6.35 -6.93 -6.82
CA LEU A 72 -6.03 -6.44 -8.16
C LEU A 72 -4.61 -6.82 -8.61
N ARG A 73 -3.63 -6.83 -7.69
CA ARG A 73 -2.28 -7.35 -7.99
C ARG A 73 -2.28 -8.85 -8.24
N THR A 74 -2.97 -9.64 -7.40
CA THR A 74 -3.11 -11.09 -7.63
C THR A 74 -3.91 -11.37 -8.88
N GLN A 75 -4.92 -10.56 -9.21
CA GLN A 75 -5.69 -10.69 -10.43
C GLN A 75 -4.80 -10.49 -11.65
N ASN A 76 -3.99 -9.42 -11.70
CA ASN A 76 -3.06 -9.23 -12.82
C ASN A 76 -2.07 -10.40 -12.97
N ARG A 77 -1.56 -10.91 -11.84
CA ARG A 77 -0.63 -12.06 -11.84
C ARG A 77 -1.31 -13.37 -12.25
N LEU A 78 -2.56 -13.60 -11.85
CA LEU A 78 -3.32 -14.80 -12.20
C LEU A 78 -3.70 -14.82 -13.67
N TRP A 79 -3.99 -13.67 -14.25
CA TRP A 79 -4.34 -13.56 -15.67
C TRP A 79 -3.14 -13.76 -16.60
N SER A 80 -1.92 -13.50 -16.14
CA SER A 80 -0.71 -13.76 -16.94
C SER A 80 -0.18 -15.20 -16.83
N LEU A 81 -0.56 -15.97 -15.79
CA LEU A 81 -0.13 -17.37 -15.60
C LEU A 81 -0.50 -18.33 -16.76
N PRO A 82 -1.73 -18.36 -17.30
CA PRO A 82 -2.06 -19.32 -18.36
C PRO A 82 -1.27 -19.06 -19.64
N PHE A 83 -0.95 -17.80 -19.93
CA PHE A 83 -0.16 -17.44 -21.12
C PHE A 83 1.28 -17.98 -21.01
N HIS A 84 1.93 -17.81 -19.85
CA HIS A 84 3.27 -18.37 -19.63
C HIS A 84 3.29 -19.90 -19.58
N ALA A 85 2.26 -20.52 -19.00
CA ALA A 85 2.16 -21.98 -18.98
C ALA A 85 2.08 -22.55 -20.41
N MET A 86 1.42 -21.86 -21.34
CA MET A 86 1.38 -22.26 -22.74
C MET A 86 2.76 -22.17 -23.42
N GLU A 87 3.55 -21.12 -23.13
CA GLU A 87 4.92 -20.99 -23.64
C GLU A 87 5.81 -22.15 -23.18
N ASP A 88 5.74 -22.51 -21.89
CA ASP A 88 6.52 -23.60 -21.31
C ASP A 88 6.14 -24.97 -21.89
N VAL A 89 4.85 -25.23 -22.08
CA VAL A 89 4.35 -26.48 -22.70
C VAL A 89 4.75 -26.58 -24.17
N ALA A 90 4.70 -25.47 -24.91
CA ALA A 90 5.13 -25.45 -26.31
C ALA A 90 6.62 -25.77 -26.43
N LEU A 91 7.46 -25.15 -25.59
CA LEU A 91 8.91 -25.41 -25.56
C LEU A 91 9.22 -26.86 -25.14
N ALA A 92 8.50 -27.41 -24.16
CA ALA A 92 8.65 -28.81 -23.74
C ALA A 92 8.27 -29.79 -24.87
N SER A 93 7.20 -29.48 -25.62
CA SER A 93 6.74 -30.29 -26.74
C SER A 93 7.75 -30.32 -27.89
N VAL A 94 8.33 -29.17 -28.23
CA VAL A 94 9.38 -29.08 -29.26
C VAL A 94 10.63 -29.87 -28.84
N ARG A 95 11.06 -29.74 -27.58
CA ARG A 95 12.21 -30.51 -27.04
C ARG A 95 11.95 -32.01 -27.09
N ASN A 96 10.75 -32.45 -26.69
CA ASN A 96 10.37 -33.86 -26.74
C ASN A 96 10.33 -34.38 -28.19
N TRP A 97 9.80 -33.60 -29.11
CA TRP A 97 9.76 -33.94 -30.53
C TRP A 97 11.16 -34.07 -31.15
N GLN A 98 12.07 -33.15 -30.83
CA GLN A 98 13.46 -33.23 -31.28
C GLN A 98 14.17 -34.45 -30.72
N GLN A 99 13.90 -34.81 -29.46
CA GLN A 99 14.48 -36.00 -28.84
C GLN A 99 13.96 -37.29 -29.49
N PHE A 100 12.66 -37.36 -29.78
CA PHE A 100 12.06 -38.49 -30.49
C PHE A 100 12.69 -38.70 -31.87
N LEU A 101 12.84 -37.62 -32.66
CA LEU A 101 13.49 -37.67 -33.97
C LEU A 101 14.96 -38.09 -33.90
N ARG A 102 15.70 -37.64 -32.87
CA ARG A 102 17.11 -38.03 -32.67
C ARG A 102 17.25 -39.51 -32.29
N ASN A 103 16.33 -40.04 -31.50
CA ASN A 103 16.33 -41.46 -31.13
C ASN A 103 16.01 -42.35 -32.33
N GLY A 104 15.05 -41.94 -33.19
CA GLY A 104 14.74 -42.66 -34.43
C GLY A 104 15.92 -42.73 -35.40
N ARG A 105 16.73 -41.68 -35.51
CA ARG A 105 17.95 -41.66 -36.35
C ARG A 105 19.13 -42.46 -35.79
N ARG A 106 19.13 -42.82 -34.51
CA ARG A 106 20.19 -43.65 -33.90
C ARG A 106 19.90 -45.15 -33.97
N ALA A 107 18.65 -45.52 -34.27
CA ALA A 107 18.19 -46.91 -34.34
C ALA A 107 18.10 -47.45 -35.78
N ALA A 108 18.36 -46.61 -36.80
CA ALA A 108 18.48 -46.97 -38.21
C ALA A 108 19.96 -46.87 -38.63
#